data_AF-A0A9P6CCC1-F1
#
_entry.id   AF-A0A9P6CCC1-F1
#
_cell.length_a   1.000
_cell.length_b   1.000
_cell.length_c   1.000
_cell.angle_alpha   90.00
_cell.angle_beta   90.00
_cell.angle_gamma   90.00
#
_symmetry.space_group_name_H-M   'P 1'
#
loop_
_entity.id
_entity.type
_entity.pdbx_description
1 polymer ?
#
loop_
_entity_poly.entity_id
_entity_poly.type
_entity_poly.pdbx_seq_one_letter_code
_entity_poly.pdbx_strand_id
1 'polypeptide(L)'
;GLLHYIDGSECEPTDPILDQSVDLNMWTPAEAALDITYRSEMKTWQQGEAIVKQQIAGTIPDSLFMKICGQATAHLIWKALAGNFEKKSRMVSIDL
;
A
#
# COMPACT_ATOMS: atom_id res chain seq x y z
N GLY A 1 -2.22 13.98 -0.11
CA GLY A 1 -3.05 13.58 1.04
C GLY A 1 -3.13 12.06 1.10
N LEU A 2 -3.76 11.44 2.11
CA LEU A 2 -3.76 9.97 2.26
C LEU A 2 -4.67 9.21 1.28
N LEU A 3 -5.52 9.93 0.53
CA LEU A 3 -6.42 9.35 -0.48
C LEU A 3 -5.68 8.58 -1.58
N HIS A 4 -4.44 8.97 -1.91
CA HIS A 4 -3.66 8.35 -2.98
C HIS A 4 -3.24 6.89 -2.71
N TYR A 5 -3.19 6.49 -1.43
CA TYR A 5 -2.96 5.11 -1.02
C TYR A 5 -4.23 4.24 -1.15
N ILE A 6 -5.40 4.88 -1.15
CA ILE A 6 -6.71 4.22 -1.29
C ILE A 6 -7.08 4.07 -2.76
N ASP A 7 -6.85 5.10 -3.57
CA ASP A 7 -7.12 5.08 -5.02
C ASP A 7 -6.04 4.33 -5.83
N GLY A 8 -4.87 4.09 -5.24
CA GLY A 8 -3.76 3.37 -5.86
C GLY A 8 -2.86 4.24 -6.73
N SER A 9 -3.03 5.57 -6.70
CA SER A 9 -2.19 6.52 -7.41
C SER A 9 -0.81 6.65 -6.76
N GLU A 10 -0.71 6.41 -5.44
CA GLU A 10 0.58 6.35 -4.75
C GLU A 10 1.22 4.97 -4.96
N CYS A 11 2.08 4.86 -5.97
CA CYS A 11 2.78 3.62 -6.28
C CYS A 11 4.00 3.42 -5.35
N GLU A 12 4.35 2.16 -5.11
CA GLU A 12 5.62 1.81 -4.46
C GLU A 12 6.78 2.44 -5.24
N PRO A 13 7.67 3.21 -4.58
CA PRO A 13 8.85 3.76 -5.24
C PRO A 13 9.64 2.63 -5.91
N THR A 14 10.01 2.84 -7.17
CA THR A 14 10.80 1.84 -7.91
C THR A 14 12.25 2.03 -7.57
N ASP A 15 12.94 0.94 -7.22
CA ASP A 15 14.37 0.97 -6.96
C ASP A 15 15.12 1.45 -8.20
N PRO A 16 15.87 2.58 -8.12
CA PRO A 16 16.60 3.10 -9.27
C PRO A 16 17.82 2.25 -9.63
N ILE A 17 18.24 1.32 -8.77
CA ILE A 17 19.46 0.49 -8.90
C ILE A 17 19.09 -0.98 -9.17
N LEU A 18 17.95 -1.24 -9.83
CA LEU A 18 17.42 -2.58 -10.06
C LEU A 18 18.31 -3.47 -10.96
N ASP A 19 19.36 -2.92 -11.57
CA ASP A 19 20.35 -3.68 -12.31
C ASP A 19 21.75 -3.23 -11.88
N GLN A 20 22.35 -3.96 -10.94
CA GLN A 20 23.68 -4.51 -11.10
C GLN A 20 24.17 -5.13 -9.79
N SER A 21 24.77 -6.30 -9.95
CA SER A 21 25.84 -6.85 -9.12
C SER A 21 27.04 -5.89 -9.00
N VAL A 22 26.86 -4.66 -8.53
CA VAL A 22 27.97 -3.75 -8.26
C VAL A 22 28.41 -3.97 -6.83
N ASP A 23 29.64 -4.41 -6.67
CA ASP A 23 30.37 -4.34 -5.42
C ASP A 23 30.06 -3.01 -4.70
N LEU A 24 29.61 -3.11 -3.45
CA LEU A 24 29.28 -2.00 -2.54
C LEU A 24 30.41 -0.95 -2.38
N ASN A 25 31.61 -1.23 -2.91
CA ASN A 25 32.80 -0.38 -2.84
C ASN A 25 32.97 0.60 -4.00
N MET A 26 32.07 0.67 -4.98
CA MET A 26 32.23 1.57 -6.13
C MET A 26 30.94 2.31 -6.51
N TRP A 27 30.19 2.82 -5.52
CA TRP A 27 29.10 3.74 -5.79
C TRP A 27 29.64 5.11 -6.16
N THR A 28 29.18 5.65 -7.29
CA THR A 28 29.42 7.05 -7.62
C THR A 28 28.63 7.95 -6.67
N PRO A 29 29.07 9.20 -6.43
CA PRO A 29 28.32 10.15 -5.59
C PRO A 29 26.89 10.39 -6.10
N ALA A 30 26.64 10.22 -7.40
CA ALA A 30 25.33 10.36 -8.01
C ALA A 30 24.40 9.17 -7.66
N GLU A 31 24.90 7.94 -7.73
CA GLU A 31 24.14 6.74 -7.34
C GLU A 31 23.82 6.72 -5.85
N ALA A 32 24.77 7.16 -5.01
CA ALA A 32 24.54 7.32 -3.58
C ALA A 32 23.43 8.36 -3.28
N ALA A 33 23.39 9.47 -4.01
CA ALA A 33 22.34 10.46 -3.85
C ALA A 33 20.95 9.93 -4.31
N LEU A 34 20.92 9.10 -5.35
CA LEU A 34 19.71 8.42 -5.81
C LEU A 34 19.21 7.40 -4.78
N ASP A 35 20.08 6.57 -4.19
CA ASP A 35 19.72 5.62 -3.12
C ASP A 35 19.18 6.35 -1.87
N ILE A 36 19.80 7.45 -1.45
CA ILE A 36 19.32 8.25 -0.32
C ILE A 36 17.92 8.80 -0.59
N THR A 37 17.70 9.32 -1.80
CA THR A 37 16.39 9.86 -2.21
C THR A 37 15.34 8.76 -2.24
N TYR A 38 15.65 7.63 -2.89
CA TYR A 38 14.80 6.45 -2.94
C TYR A 38 14.41 5.94 -1.55
N ARG A 39 15.37 5.79 -0.63
CA ARG A 39 15.10 5.36 0.75
C ARG A 39 14.18 6.32 1.49
N SER A 40 14.34 7.62 1.27
CA SER A 40 13.48 8.65 1.88
C SER A 40 12.05 8.57 1.33
N GLU A 41 11.90 8.41 0.02
CA GLU A 41 10.60 8.23 -0.63
C GLU A 41 9.93 6.93 -0.18
N MET A 42 10.68 5.83 -0.12
CA MET A 42 10.19 4.53 0.32
C MET A 42 9.73 4.57 1.78
N LYS A 43 10.50 5.20 2.67
CA LYS A 43 10.10 5.40 4.06
C LYS A 43 8.79 6.21 4.16
N THR A 44 8.66 7.27 3.36
CA THR A 44 7.45 8.11 3.33
C THR A 44 6.25 7.30 2.84
N TRP A 45 6.43 6.52 1.77
CA TRP A 45 5.41 5.65 1.23
C TRP A 45 4.95 4.58 2.25
N GLN A 46 5.89 3.89 2.91
CA GLN A 46 5.59 2.91 3.95
C GLN A 46 4.83 3.50 5.13
N GLN A 47 5.18 4.72 5.53
CA GLN A 47 4.47 5.42 6.60
C GLN A 47 3.03 5.72 6.19
N GLY A 48 2.80 6.24 4.97
CA GLY A 48 1.46 6.50 4.47
C GLY A 48 0.62 5.23 4.35
N GLU A 49 1.18 4.15 3.79
CA GLU A 49 0.56 2.83 3.72
C GLU A 49 0.16 2.32 5.11
N ALA A 50 1.07 2.38 6.09
CA ALA A 50 0.81 1.92 7.45
C ALA A 50 -0.31 2.72 8.14
N ILE A 51 -0.31 4.04 7.97
CA ILE A 51 -1.36 4.92 8.52
C ILE A 51 -2.72 4.55 7.94
N VAL A 52 -2.83 4.40 6.62
CA VAL A 52 -4.11 4.06 5.98
C VAL A 52 -4.56 2.65 6.35
N LYS A 53 -3.64 1.67 6.38
CA LYS A 53 -3.94 0.31 6.85
C LYS A 53 -4.48 0.31 8.28
N GLN A 54 -3.86 1.08 9.17
CA GLN A 54 -4.30 1.21 10.55
C GLN A 54 -5.68 1.89 10.66
N GLN A 55 -5.94 2.93 9.87
CA GLN A 55 -7.24 3.60 9.81
C GLN A 55 -8.35 2.65 9.32
N ILE A 56 -8.08 1.86 8.28
CA ILE A 56 -9.03 0.84 7.80
C ILE A 56 -9.24 -0.23 8.89
N ALA A 57 -8.17 -0.74 9.50
CA ALA A 57 -8.25 -1.77 10.54
C ALA A 57 -9.05 -1.30 11.77
N GLY A 58 -8.86 -0.05 12.20
CA GLY A 58 -9.56 0.51 13.36
C GLY A 58 -11.03 0.88 13.12
N THR A 59 -11.49 0.87 11.87
CA THR A 59 -12.87 1.24 11.51
C THR A 59 -13.77 0.05 11.19
N ILE A 60 -13.20 -1.15 11.05
CA ILE A 60 -13.93 -2.37 10.70
C ILE A 60 -13.92 -3.38 11.86
N PRO A 61 -14.93 -4.27 11.94
CA PRO A 61 -14.88 -5.37 12.90
C PRO A 61 -13.75 -6.37 12.60
N ASP A 62 -13.17 -6.97 13.65
CA ASP A 62 -12.08 -7.95 13.55
C ASP A 62 -12.39 -9.12 12.60
N SER A 63 -13.64 -9.60 12.60
CA SER A 63 -14.09 -10.68 11.69
C SER A 63 -13.93 -10.34 10.21
N LEU A 64 -13.93 -9.06 9.88
CA LEU A 64 -13.77 -8.54 8.53
C LEU A 64 -12.32 -8.16 8.28
N PHE A 65 -11.62 -7.63 9.30
CA PHE A 65 -10.17 -7.41 9.27
C PHE A 65 -9.40 -8.69 8.94
N MET A 66 -9.71 -9.82 9.58
CA MET A 66 -9.04 -11.10 9.33
C MET A 66 -9.14 -11.60 7.88
N LYS A 67 -10.13 -11.12 7.11
CA LYS A 67 -10.31 -11.48 5.70
C LYS A 67 -9.49 -10.62 4.75
N ILE A 68 -9.09 -9.43 5.18
CA ILE A 68 -8.46 -8.42 4.32
C ILE A 68 -7.03 -8.06 4.76
N CYS A 69 -6.61 -8.43 5.98
CA CYS A 69 -5.29 -8.08 6.53
C CYS A 69 -4.10 -8.69 5.77
N GLY A 70 -4.31 -9.73 4.97
CA GLY A 70 -3.27 -10.37 4.16
C GLY A 70 -2.97 -9.68 2.81
N GLN A 71 -3.64 -8.58 2.48
CA GLN A 71 -3.41 -7.88 1.21
C GLN A 71 -2.15 -6.99 1.28
N ALA A 72 -1.39 -6.94 0.18
CA ALA A 72 -0.08 -6.30 0.12
C ALA A 72 -0.14 -4.78 0.36
N THR A 73 -1.15 -4.09 -0.16
CA THR A 73 -1.27 -2.62 -0.16
C THR A 73 -2.59 -2.16 0.43
N ALA A 74 -2.68 -0.94 0.97
CA ALA A 74 -3.92 -0.35 1.45
C ALA A 74 -5.00 -0.28 0.36
N HIS A 75 -4.61 0.00 -0.89
CA HIS A 75 -5.51 -0.03 -2.05
C HIS A 75 -6.23 -1.38 -2.21
N LEU A 76 -5.48 -2.49 -2.14
CA LEU A 76 -6.04 -3.84 -2.23
C LEU A 76 -6.97 -4.17 -1.06
N ILE A 77 -6.60 -3.75 0.16
CA ILE A 77 -7.46 -3.87 1.34
C ILE A 77 -8.78 -3.14 1.10
N TRP A 78 -8.71 -1.89 0.62
CA TRP A 78 -9.88 -1.06 0.33
C TRP A 78 -10.76 -1.66 -0.76
N LYS A 79 -10.18 -2.15 -1.86
CA LYS A 79 -10.91 -2.78 -2.96
C LYS A 79 -11.61 -4.07 -2.50
N ALA A 80 -10.94 -4.89 -1.69
CA ALA A 80 -11.51 -6.09 -1.11
C ALA A 80 -12.66 -5.75 -0.15
N LEU A 81 -12.50 -4.69 0.65
CA LEU A 81 -13.53 -4.16 1.54
C LEU A 81 -14.77 -3.70 0.76
N ALA A 82 -14.58 -2.83 -0.23
CA ALA A 82 -15.64 -2.32 -1.09
C ALA A 82 -16.41 -3.47 -1.77
N GLY A 83 -15.71 -4.45 -2.33
CA GLY A 83 -16.34 -5.62 -2.95
C GLY A 83 -17.16 -6.47 -1.97
N ASN A 84 -16.71 -6.61 -0.71
CA ASN A 84 -17.49 -7.30 0.33
C ASN A 84 -18.79 -6.57 0.66
N PHE A 85 -18.76 -5.24 0.72
CA PHE A 85 -19.95 -4.42 0.96
C PHE A 85 -20.91 -4.46 -0.23
N GLU A 86 -20.43 -4.27 -1.45
CA GLU A 86 -21.27 -4.34 -2.65
C GLU A 86 -21.97 -5.70 -2.79
N LYS A 87 -21.25 -6.80 -2.56
CA LYS A 87 -21.81 -8.15 -2.63
C LYS A 87 -22.87 -8.37 -1.55
N LYS A 88 -22.66 -7.87 -0.33
CA LYS A 88 -23.62 -7.97 0.76
C LYS A 88 -24.85 -7.07 0.55
N SER A 89 -24.67 -5.84 0.08
CA SER A 89 -25.79 -4.95 -0.25
C SER A 89 -26.68 -5.52 -1.36
N ARG A 90 -26.07 -6.17 -2.38
CA ARG A 90 -26.82 -6.89 -3.41
C ARG A 90 -27.55 -8.12 -2.86
N MET A 91 -26.96 -8.82 -1.88
CA MET A 91 -27.58 -9.97 -1.20
C MET A 91 -28.75 -9.57 -0.29
N VAL A 92 -28.77 -8.33 0.21
CA VAL A 92 -29.91 -7.75 0.96
C VAL A 92 -31.02 -7.22 0.03
N SER A 93 -30.81 -7.18 -1.29
CA SER A 93 -31.80 -6.69 -2.26
C SER A 93 -32.74 -7.78 -2.80
N ILE A 94 -32.79 -8.97 -2.18
CA ILE A 94 -33.71 -10.05 -2.54
C ILE A 94 -34.41 -10.53 -1.27
N ASP A 95 -35.46 -9.81 -0.87
CA ASP A 95 -36.74 -10.38 -0.39
C ASP A 95 -37.74 -9.22 -0.26
N LEU A 96 -38.47 -8.95 -1.35
CA LEU A 96 -39.72 -8.19 -1.37
C LEU A 96 -40.63 -8.80 -2.44
#